data_AF-A0A7Y5FNR0-F1
#
_entry.id   AF-A0A7Y5FNR0-F1
#
_cell.length_a   1.000
_cell.length_b   1.000
_cell.length_c   1.000
_cell.angle_alpha   90.00
_cell.angle_beta   90.00
_cell.angle_gamma   90.00
#
_symmetry.space_group_name_H-M   'P 1'
#
loop_
_entity.id
_entity.type
_entity.pdbx_description
1 polymer ?
#
loop_
_entity_poly.entity_id
_entity_poly.type
_entity_poly.pdbx_seq_one_letter_code
_entity_poly.pdbx_strand_id
1 'polypeptide(L)'
;MMKKILKQLNAKNVIWQSLPSSTYRIFLGAVFALFSTIGYISVLINPEWLTVRNIIGGAIFSGAVGALYAHSFIKNYRLIPFVLIIHIFLPRYLYTGGGWRIRGNPEMMNLYYLVAAGILLSIISGYVLFIVFFNRYGKGKFRLETEIELATKLHNIIVPEIDHADDRFEVFANSIPADEVGGIWQIFMLKTEEELQ
;
A
#
# COMPACT_ATOMS: atom_id res chain seq x y z
N MET A 1 24.77 6.22 -1.40
CA MET A 1 23.40 6.28 -1.97
C MET A 1 22.67 4.94 -1.93
N MET A 2 23.26 3.85 -2.43
CA MET A 2 22.62 2.51 -2.54
C MET A 2 22.16 1.89 -1.20
N LYS A 3 22.91 2.05 -0.10
CA LYS A 3 22.51 1.56 1.24
C LYS A 3 21.25 2.24 1.80
N LYS A 4 21.05 3.54 1.51
CA LYS A 4 19.82 4.27 1.92
C LYS A 4 18.60 3.75 1.18
N ILE A 5 18.73 3.46 -0.11
CA ILE A 5 17.66 2.87 -0.94
C ILE A 5 17.28 1.48 -0.41
N LEU A 6 18.27 0.64 -0.09
CA LEU A 6 18.02 -0.68 0.50
C LEU A 6 17.35 -0.61 1.88
N LYS A 7 17.77 0.32 2.76
CA LYS A 7 17.15 0.52 4.08
C LYS A 7 15.68 0.98 3.94
N GLN A 8 15.38 1.88 3.00
CA GLN A 8 14.01 2.32 2.71
C GLN A 8 13.14 1.22 2.10
N LEU A 9 13.70 0.38 1.22
CA LEU A 9 13.01 -0.80 0.69
C LEU A 9 12.70 -1.82 1.79
N ASN A 10 13.62 -2.02 2.73
CA ASN A 10 13.38 -2.89 3.89
C ASN A 10 12.28 -2.35 4.80
N ALA A 11 12.31 -1.05 5.13
CA ALA A 11 11.27 -0.42 5.94
C ALA A 11 9.87 -0.52 5.29
N LYS A 12 9.79 -0.34 3.95
CA LYS A 12 8.54 -0.56 3.20
C LYS A 12 8.06 -2.01 3.29
N ASN A 13 8.95 -2.98 3.17
CA ASN A 13 8.58 -4.40 3.26
C ASN A 13 8.04 -4.78 4.65
N VAL A 14 8.58 -4.19 5.72
CA VAL A 14 8.09 -4.41 7.10
C VAL A 14 6.62 -3.98 7.24
N ILE A 15 6.24 -2.85 6.65
CA ILE A 15 4.85 -2.35 6.70
C ILE A 15 3.86 -3.32 6.04
N TRP A 16 4.21 -3.87 4.88
CA TRP A 16 3.31 -4.80 4.18
C TRP A 16 3.33 -6.22 4.77
N GLN A 17 4.35 -6.56 5.55
CA GLN A 17 4.43 -7.82 6.28
C GLN A 17 3.63 -7.80 7.58
N SER A 18 3.52 -6.65 8.25
CA SER A 18 2.74 -6.50 9.49
C SER A 18 1.24 -6.35 9.27
N LEU A 19 0.78 -6.19 8.03
CA LEU A 19 -0.64 -6.09 7.70
C LEU A 19 -1.40 -7.39 8.04
N PRO A 20 -2.53 -7.31 8.77
CA PRO A 20 -3.42 -8.44 8.95
C PRO A 20 -3.86 -9.05 7.61
N SER A 21 -3.90 -10.37 7.55
CA SER A 21 -4.26 -11.11 6.33
C SER A 21 -5.64 -10.74 5.77
N SER A 22 -6.57 -10.33 6.64
CA SER A 22 -7.89 -9.83 6.25
C SER A 22 -7.83 -8.49 5.50
N THR A 23 -7.09 -7.52 6.03
CA THR A 23 -6.87 -6.20 5.40
C THR A 23 -6.13 -6.34 4.07
N TYR A 24 -5.17 -7.27 4.00
CA TYR A 24 -4.46 -7.58 2.76
C TYR A 24 -5.38 -8.13 1.66
N ARG A 25 -6.31 -9.03 2.00
CA ARG A 25 -7.30 -9.55 1.04
C ARG A 25 -8.26 -8.46 0.54
N ILE A 26 -8.66 -7.52 1.41
CA ILE A 26 -9.50 -6.37 1.02
C ILE A 26 -8.75 -5.49 0.02
N PHE A 27 -7.47 -5.22 0.27
CA PHE A 27 -6.62 -4.47 -0.67
C PHE A 27 -6.54 -5.17 -2.03
N LEU A 28 -6.25 -6.48 -2.06
CA LEU A 28 -6.22 -7.24 -3.31
C LEU A 28 -7.57 -7.23 -4.02
N GLY A 29 -8.69 -7.30 -3.29
CA GLY A 29 -10.03 -7.16 -3.84
C GLY A 29 -10.27 -5.78 -4.46
N ALA A 30 -9.78 -4.71 -3.84
CA ALA A 30 -9.88 -3.35 -4.38
C ALA A 30 -9.09 -3.21 -5.69
N VAL A 31 -7.86 -3.73 -5.71
CA VAL A 31 -7.02 -3.78 -6.92
C VAL A 31 -7.69 -4.60 -8.01
N PHE A 32 -8.22 -5.78 -7.67
CA PHE A 32 -8.94 -6.63 -8.61
C PHE A 32 -10.09 -5.86 -9.26
N ALA A 33 -10.96 -5.23 -8.46
CA ALA A 33 -12.11 -4.48 -8.96
C ALA A 33 -11.68 -3.32 -9.88
N LEU A 34 -10.62 -2.60 -9.52
CA LEU A 34 -10.09 -1.51 -10.32
C LEU A 34 -9.57 -2.00 -11.69
N PHE A 35 -8.77 -3.07 -11.70
CA PHE A 35 -8.24 -3.63 -12.95
C PHE A 35 -9.29 -4.35 -13.79
N SER A 36 -10.35 -4.91 -13.21
CA SER A 36 -11.48 -5.44 -13.97
C SER A 36 -12.11 -4.39 -14.91
N THR A 37 -12.07 -3.12 -14.53
CA THR A 37 -12.49 -1.99 -15.38
C THR A 37 -11.71 -1.96 -16.70
N ILE A 38 -10.40 -2.23 -16.68
CA ILE A 38 -9.55 -2.28 -17.88
C ILE A 38 -9.97 -3.45 -18.78
N GLY A 39 -10.33 -4.58 -18.18
CA GLY A 39 -10.87 -5.73 -18.91
C GLY A 39 -12.16 -5.40 -19.66
N TYR A 40 -13.10 -4.72 -19.01
CA TYR A 40 -14.32 -4.22 -19.66
C TYR A 40 -14.02 -3.25 -20.81
N ILE A 41 -13.12 -2.28 -20.60
CA ILE A 41 -12.73 -1.30 -21.63
C ILE A 41 -12.05 -2.00 -22.81
N SER A 42 -11.23 -3.01 -22.57
CA SER A 42 -10.51 -3.75 -23.62
C SER A 42 -11.45 -4.48 -24.57
N VAL A 43 -12.59 -4.96 -24.07
CA VAL A 43 -13.63 -5.57 -24.89
C VAL A 43 -14.37 -4.51 -25.72
N LEU A 44 -14.54 -3.28 -25.23
CA LEU A 44 -15.13 -2.18 -26.02
C LEU A 44 -14.24 -1.76 -27.20
N ILE A 45 -12.92 -1.81 -27.02
CA ILE A 45 -11.95 -1.46 -28.07
C ILE A 45 -12.01 -2.47 -29.23
N ASN A 46 -12.41 -3.71 -28.96
CA ASN A 46 -12.49 -4.78 -29.95
C ASN A 46 -13.93 -5.32 -30.01
N PRO A 47 -14.85 -4.64 -30.71
CA PRO A 47 -16.26 -5.02 -30.76
C PRO A 47 -16.51 -6.45 -31.28
N GLU A 48 -15.57 -7.00 -32.05
CA GLU A 48 -15.61 -8.39 -32.53
C GLU A 48 -15.60 -9.41 -31.39
N TRP A 49 -15.22 -9.00 -30.19
CA TRP A 49 -15.15 -9.85 -29.00
C TRP A 49 -16.30 -9.62 -28.02
N LEU A 50 -17.33 -8.85 -28.38
CA LEU A 50 -18.54 -8.61 -27.56
C LEU A 50 -19.38 -9.88 -27.43
N THR A 51 -18.93 -10.80 -26.59
CA THR A 51 -19.71 -11.93 -26.09
C THR A 51 -19.72 -11.87 -24.57
N VAL A 52 -20.80 -12.32 -23.93
CA VAL A 52 -20.92 -12.33 -22.45
C VAL A 52 -19.72 -13.06 -21.81
N ARG A 53 -19.28 -14.16 -22.43
CA ARG A 53 -18.10 -14.92 -22.01
C ARG A 53 -16.83 -14.09 -22.01
N ASN A 54 -16.57 -13.34 -23.08
CA ASN A 54 -15.36 -12.51 -23.20
C ASN A 54 -15.44 -11.28 -22.29
N ILE A 55 -16.63 -10.71 -22.10
CA ILE A 55 -16.86 -9.59 -21.19
C ILE A 55 -16.51 -10.00 -19.75
N ILE A 56 -17.16 -11.07 -19.25
CA ILE A 56 -16.94 -11.55 -17.88
C ILE A 56 -15.53 -12.13 -17.74
N GLY A 57 -15.10 -12.96 -18.69
CA GLY A 57 -13.78 -13.59 -18.67
C GLY A 57 -12.64 -12.57 -18.74
N GLY A 58 -12.77 -11.54 -19.59
CA GLY A 58 -11.80 -10.46 -19.72
C GLY A 58 -11.73 -9.59 -18.47
N ALA A 59 -12.88 -9.26 -17.86
CA ALA A 59 -12.93 -8.51 -16.60
C ALA A 59 -12.30 -9.29 -15.44
N ILE A 60 -12.62 -10.58 -15.30
CA ILE A 60 -12.03 -11.44 -14.26
C ILE A 60 -10.53 -11.61 -14.50
N PHE A 61 -10.12 -11.87 -15.74
CA PHE A 61 -8.72 -12.04 -16.09
C PHE A 61 -7.90 -10.79 -15.81
N SER A 62 -8.36 -9.62 -16.27
CA SER A 62 -7.66 -8.35 -16.06
C SER A 62 -7.56 -8.01 -14.57
N GLY A 63 -8.66 -8.17 -13.82
CA GLY A 63 -8.66 -8.01 -12.36
C GLY A 63 -7.69 -8.96 -11.66
N ALA A 64 -7.68 -10.24 -12.05
CA ALA A 64 -6.81 -11.25 -11.46
C ALA A 64 -5.32 -10.96 -11.74
N VAL A 65 -4.98 -10.58 -12.97
CA VAL A 65 -3.63 -10.19 -13.35
C VAL A 65 -3.19 -8.95 -12.56
N GLY A 66 -4.03 -7.93 -12.43
CA GLY A 66 -3.74 -6.74 -11.62
C GLY A 66 -3.47 -7.09 -10.15
N ALA A 67 -4.32 -7.94 -9.56
CA ALA A 67 -4.14 -8.43 -8.19
C ALA A 67 -2.86 -9.27 -8.03
N LEU A 68 -2.52 -10.11 -9.01
CA LEU A 68 -1.28 -10.89 -9.02
C LEU A 68 -0.04 -10.00 -9.13
N TYR A 69 -0.07 -8.94 -9.93
CA TYR A 69 1.01 -7.95 -9.96
C TYR A 69 1.16 -7.27 -8.61
N ALA A 70 0.07 -6.78 -8.02
CA ALA A 70 0.11 -6.17 -6.69
C ALA A 70 0.66 -7.15 -5.64
N HIS A 71 0.23 -8.41 -5.66
CA HIS A 71 0.76 -9.46 -4.81
C HIS A 71 2.26 -9.67 -5.01
N SER A 72 2.70 -9.77 -6.27
CA SER A 72 4.11 -9.98 -6.62
C SER A 72 4.99 -8.82 -6.16
N PHE A 73 4.57 -7.58 -6.39
CA PHE A 73 5.31 -6.41 -5.92
C PHE A 73 5.40 -6.32 -4.40
N ILE A 74 4.36 -6.76 -3.67
CA ILE A 74 4.33 -6.66 -2.21
C ILE A 74 5.06 -7.81 -1.52
N LYS A 75 4.87 -9.06 -1.96
CA LYS A 75 5.36 -10.25 -1.26
C LYS A 75 6.59 -10.88 -1.90
N ASN A 76 6.63 -10.98 -3.23
CA ASN A 76 7.69 -11.70 -3.92
C ASN A 76 7.90 -11.21 -5.36
N TYR A 77 8.86 -10.29 -5.55
CA TYR A 77 9.18 -9.71 -6.85
C TYR A 77 9.64 -10.75 -7.89
N ARG A 78 10.10 -11.93 -7.45
CA ARG A 78 10.51 -13.02 -8.35
C ARG A 78 9.34 -13.63 -9.13
N LEU A 79 8.10 -13.38 -8.71
CA LEU A 79 6.90 -13.84 -9.42
C LEU A 79 6.55 -12.98 -10.64
N ILE A 80 7.10 -11.77 -10.75
CA ILE A 80 6.83 -10.84 -11.86
C ILE A 80 7.01 -11.49 -13.26
N PRO A 81 8.13 -12.18 -13.58
CA PRO A 81 8.27 -12.82 -14.89
C PRO A 81 7.17 -13.86 -15.17
N PHE A 82 6.75 -14.63 -14.17
CA PHE A 82 5.65 -15.60 -14.33
C PHE A 82 4.32 -14.91 -14.62
N VAL A 83 3.99 -13.87 -13.86
CA VAL A 83 2.77 -13.07 -14.08
C VAL A 83 2.79 -12.43 -15.47
N LEU A 84 3.95 -11.94 -15.92
CA LEU A 84 4.12 -11.34 -17.24
C LEU A 84 3.93 -12.36 -18.37
N ILE A 85 4.43 -13.59 -18.23
CA ILE A 85 4.17 -14.67 -19.17
C ILE A 85 2.66 -14.97 -19.22
N ILE A 86 2.00 -15.13 -18.08
CA ILE A 86 0.54 -15.36 -18.03
C ILE A 86 -0.21 -14.21 -18.71
N HIS A 87 0.19 -12.96 -18.47
CA HIS A 87 -0.43 -11.78 -19.06
C HIS A 87 -0.28 -11.72 -20.58
N ILE A 88 0.86 -12.13 -21.14
CA ILE A 88 1.08 -12.09 -22.60
C ILE A 88 0.41 -13.27 -23.32
N PHE A 89 0.51 -14.47 -22.77
CA PHE A 89 0.10 -15.69 -23.47
C PHE A 89 -1.36 -16.07 -23.23
N LEU A 90 -1.88 -15.90 -22.01
CA LEU A 90 -3.24 -16.37 -21.69
C LEU A 90 -4.35 -15.65 -22.46
N PRO A 91 -4.29 -14.31 -22.72
CA PRO A 91 -5.27 -13.63 -23.56
C PRO A 91 -5.38 -14.24 -24.95
N ARG A 92 -4.27 -14.70 -25.53
CA ARG A 92 -4.29 -15.32 -26.86
C ARG A 92 -5.16 -16.57 -26.88
N TYR A 93 -5.20 -17.35 -25.79
CA TYR A 93 -6.07 -18.53 -25.72
C TYR A 93 -7.52 -18.20 -25.37
N LEU A 94 -7.75 -17.11 -24.61
CA LEU A 94 -9.09 -16.69 -24.22
C LEU A 94 -9.84 -15.99 -25.36
N TYR A 95 -9.13 -15.26 -26.22
CA TYR A 95 -9.71 -14.43 -27.28
C TYR A 95 -9.62 -15.04 -28.70
N THR A 96 -9.22 -16.31 -28.85
CA THR A 96 -9.14 -16.99 -30.16
C THR A 96 -10.48 -17.50 -30.73
N GLY A 97 -11.59 -17.31 -30.01
CA GLY A 97 -12.93 -17.64 -30.50
C GLY A 97 -13.55 -16.46 -31.25
N GLY A 98 -13.42 -16.43 -32.58
CA GLY A 98 -14.10 -15.45 -33.44
C GLY A 98 -15.62 -15.49 -33.25
N GLY A 99 -16.17 -14.45 -32.63
CA GLY A 99 -17.60 -14.23 -32.53
C GLY A 99 -18.19 -13.87 -33.90
N TRP A 100 -19.36 -14.42 -34.21
CA TRP A 100 -20.07 -14.16 -35.46
C TRP A 100 -20.29 -12.66 -35.67
N ARG A 101 -19.90 -12.17 -36.85
CA ARG A 101 -20.15 -10.81 -37.34
C ARG A 101 -21.65 -10.56 -37.44
N ILE A 102 -22.27 -9.94 -36.44
CA ILE A 102 -23.63 -9.39 -36.61
C ILE A 102 -23.62 -7.91 -36.24
N ARG A 103 -23.00 -7.13 -37.14
CA ARG A 103 -23.16 -5.68 -37.20
C ARG A 103 -24.66 -5.42 -37.42
N GLY A 104 -25.35 -4.87 -36.41
CA GLY A 104 -26.78 -4.54 -36.49
C GLY A 104 -27.74 -5.43 -35.69
N ASN A 105 -27.25 -6.39 -34.87
CA ASN A 105 -28.14 -7.13 -33.96
C ASN A 105 -28.57 -6.22 -32.79
N PRO A 106 -29.88 -6.06 -32.50
CA PRO A 106 -30.36 -5.34 -31.30
C PRO A 106 -29.77 -5.86 -29.98
N GLU A 107 -29.33 -7.13 -29.93
CA GLU A 107 -28.66 -7.69 -28.75
C GLU A 107 -27.33 -7.01 -28.40
N MET A 108 -26.67 -6.35 -29.37
CA MET A 108 -25.45 -5.59 -29.10
C MET A 108 -25.67 -4.46 -28.10
N MET A 109 -26.84 -3.82 -28.15
CA MET A 109 -27.19 -2.74 -27.22
C MET A 109 -27.21 -3.24 -25.76
N ASN A 110 -27.78 -4.44 -25.53
CA ASN A 110 -27.81 -5.06 -24.21
C ASN A 110 -26.40 -5.38 -23.69
N LEU A 111 -25.49 -5.80 -24.57
CA LEU A 111 -24.09 -6.05 -24.22
C LEU A 111 -23.35 -4.77 -23.83
N TYR A 112 -23.58 -3.64 -24.54
CA TYR A 112 -23.02 -2.35 -24.15
C TYR A 112 -23.51 -1.90 -22.77
N TYR A 113 -24.81 -2.07 -22.48
CA TYR A 113 -25.35 -1.78 -21.14
C TYR A 113 -24.71 -2.67 -20.07
N LEU A 114 -24.50 -3.96 -20.36
CA LEU A 114 -23.83 -4.88 -19.44
C LEU A 114 -22.39 -4.43 -19.15
N VAL A 115 -21.64 -4.04 -20.18
CA VAL A 115 -20.27 -3.53 -20.03
C VAL A 115 -20.25 -2.23 -19.23
N ALA A 116 -21.14 -1.29 -19.54
CA ALA A 116 -21.24 -0.01 -18.82
C ALA A 116 -21.59 -0.20 -17.34
N ALA A 117 -22.57 -1.08 -17.05
CA ALA A 117 -22.93 -1.45 -15.69
C ALA A 117 -21.76 -2.14 -14.97
N GLY A 118 -21.04 -3.04 -15.65
CA GLY A 118 -19.85 -3.71 -15.13
C GLY A 118 -18.75 -2.72 -14.74
N ILE A 119 -18.45 -1.74 -15.60
CA ILE A 119 -17.48 -0.66 -15.33
C ILE A 119 -17.89 0.13 -14.08
N LEU A 120 -19.14 0.58 -14.00
CA LEU A 120 -19.64 1.35 -12.85
C LEU A 120 -19.54 0.55 -11.55
N LEU A 121 -19.99 -0.71 -11.56
CA LEU A 121 -19.93 -1.58 -10.40
C LEU A 121 -18.48 -1.86 -9.97
N SER A 122 -17.58 -2.08 -10.92
CA SER A 122 -16.14 -2.27 -10.66
C SER A 122 -15.50 -1.05 -10.02
N ILE A 123 -15.80 0.16 -10.51
CA ILE A 123 -15.27 1.41 -9.94
C ILE A 123 -15.82 1.64 -8.53
N ILE A 124 -17.14 1.52 -8.35
CA ILE A 124 -17.79 1.73 -7.04
C ILE A 124 -17.27 0.73 -6.01
N SER A 125 -17.24 -0.56 -6.37
CA SER A 125 -16.73 -1.61 -5.47
C SER A 125 -15.24 -1.41 -5.15
N GLY A 126 -14.42 -1.07 -6.14
CA GLY A 126 -13.01 -0.75 -5.92
C GLY A 126 -12.83 0.42 -4.96
N TYR A 127 -13.57 1.51 -5.17
CA TYR A 127 -13.52 2.70 -4.31
C TYR A 127 -13.94 2.39 -2.86
N VAL A 128 -15.06 1.69 -2.67
CA VAL A 128 -15.54 1.28 -1.34
C VAL A 128 -14.51 0.40 -0.63
N LEU A 129 -13.94 -0.59 -1.34
CA LEU A 129 -12.93 -1.47 -0.76
C LEU A 129 -11.65 -0.71 -0.39
N PHE A 130 -11.22 0.28 -1.19
CA PHE A 130 -10.10 1.15 -0.84
C PHE A 130 -10.39 1.98 0.41
N ILE A 131 -11.58 2.58 0.53
CA ILE A 131 -11.97 3.31 1.75
C ILE A 131 -11.91 2.38 2.97
N VAL A 132 -12.49 1.18 2.86
CA VAL A 132 -12.48 0.21 3.96
C VAL A 132 -11.04 -0.20 4.32
N PHE A 133 -10.18 -0.40 3.32
CA PHE A 133 -8.77 -0.68 3.53
C PHE A 133 -8.07 0.46 4.28
N PHE A 134 -8.21 1.71 3.82
CA PHE A 134 -7.60 2.87 4.46
C PHE A 134 -8.13 3.10 5.87
N ASN A 135 -9.43 2.92 6.11
CA ASN A 135 -10.01 3.06 7.44
C ASN A 135 -9.49 1.99 8.41
N ARG A 136 -9.30 0.75 7.95
CA ARG A 136 -8.76 -0.34 8.79
C ARG A 136 -7.28 -0.14 9.07
N TYR A 137 -6.50 0.23 8.07
CA TYR A 137 -5.06 0.45 8.22
C TYR A 137 -4.76 1.73 9.00
N GLY A 138 -5.48 2.82 8.69
CA GLY A 138 -5.33 4.12 9.32
C GLY A 138 -5.59 4.06 10.82
N LYS A 139 -6.65 3.38 11.27
CA LYS A 139 -6.94 3.24 12.71
C LYS A 139 -5.79 2.61 13.50
N GLY A 140 -5.09 1.64 12.91
CA GLY A 140 -3.92 1.02 13.54
C GLY A 140 -2.73 1.98 13.62
N LYS A 141 -2.43 2.68 12.53
CA LYS A 141 -1.30 3.62 12.46
C LYS A 141 -1.49 4.82 13.37
N PHE A 142 -2.69 5.42 13.38
CA PHE A 142 -3.00 6.56 14.25
C PHE A 142 -2.91 6.19 15.73
N ARG A 143 -3.36 4.98 16.11
CA ARG A 143 -3.24 4.53 17.50
C ARG A 143 -1.77 4.39 17.90
N LEU A 144 -0.94 3.78 17.06
CA LEU A 144 0.49 3.63 17.33
C LEU A 144 1.20 4.99 17.42
N GLU A 145 0.92 5.90 16.48
CA GLU A 145 1.48 7.26 16.49
C GLU A 145 1.04 8.04 17.74
N THR A 146 -0.22 7.88 18.17
CA THR A 146 -0.73 8.49 19.40
C THR A 146 -0.06 7.90 20.65
N GLU A 147 0.14 6.58 20.70
CA GLU A 147 0.83 5.91 21.81
C GLU A 147 2.30 6.36 21.90
N ILE A 148 2.99 6.49 20.75
CA ILE A 148 4.36 7.01 20.70
C ILE A 148 4.40 8.48 21.15
N GLU A 149 3.52 9.33 20.62
CA GLU A 149 3.46 10.75 20.99
C GLU A 149 3.19 10.93 22.48
N LEU A 150 2.27 10.13 23.05
CA LEU A 150 1.98 10.12 24.47
C LEU A 150 3.18 9.67 25.30
N ALA A 151 3.86 8.61 24.87
CA ALA A 151 5.05 8.10 25.55
C ALA A 151 6.20 9.12 25.53
N THR A 152 6.42 9.80 24.41
CA THR A 152 7.40 10.90 24.30
C THR A 152 7.05 12.05 25.24
N LYS A 153 5.78 12.46 25.29
CA LYS A 153 5.32 13.51 26.21
C LYS A 153 5.53 13.12 27.68
N LEU A 154 5.20 11.89 28.07
CA LEU A 154 5.44 11.39 29.43
C LEU A 154 6.92 11.33 29.76
N HIS A 155 7.76 10.87 28.84
CA HIS A 155 9.20 10.81 29.04
C HIS A 155 9.81 12.19 29.29
N ASN A 156 9.39 13.19 28.51
CA ASN A 156 9.84 14.58 28.66
C ASN A 156 9.36 15.22 29.99
N ILE A 157 8.25 14.76 30.57
CA ILE A 157 7.80 15.22 31.90
C ILE A 157 8.63 14.59 33.02
N ILE A 158 8.94 13.29 32.90
CA ILE A 158 9.66 12.54 33.95
C ILE A 158 11.15 12.91 33.98
N VAL A 159 11.69 13.33 32.84
CA VAL A 159 13.08 13.71 32.70
C VAL A 159 13.14 15.14 32.16
N PRO A 160 12.86 16.13 33.02
CA PRO A 160 13.08 17.52 32.66
C PRO A 160 14.56 17.72 32.36
N GLU A 161 14.86 18.55 31.37
CA GLU A 161 16.22 19.03 31.15
C GLU A 161 16.67 19.73 32.44
N ILE A 162 17.64 19.11 33.13
CA ILE A 162 18.25 19.70 34.31
C ILE A 162 19.30 20.67 33.79
N ASP A 163 18.96 21.96 33.83
CA ASP A 163 19.90 23.07 33.64
C ASP A 163 20.07 23.72 35.01
N HIS A 164 20.99 23.17 35.81
CA HIS A 164 21.28 23.71 37.13
C HIS A 164 22.77 24.10 37.18
N ALA A 165 23.00 25.40 37.18
CA ALA A 165 24.28 26.02 37.50
C ALA A 165 24.27 26.43 38.97
N ASP A 166 25.21 25.89 39.74
CA ASP A 166 25.58 26.36 41.08
C ASP A 166 26.99 26.94 41.00
N ASP A 167 27.40 27.80 41.95
CA ASP A 167 28.65 28.60 41.92
C ASP A 167 29.95 27.77 41.74
N ARG A 168 29.87 26.44 41.81
CA ARG A 168 31.02 25.52 41.74
C ARG A 168 30.89 24.41 40.70
N PHE A 169 29.71 24.21 40.10
CA PHE A 169 29.48 23.15 39.11
C PHE A 169 28.33 23.52 38.15
N GLU A 170 28.53 23.24 36.86
CA GLU A 170 27.44 23.21 35.88
C GLU A 170 27.14 21.75 35.52
N VAL A 171 25.90 21.32 35.77
CA VAL A 171 25.43 19.98 35.39
C VAL A 171 24.50 20.13 34.21
N PHE A 172 24.97 19.67 33.04
CA PHE A 172 24.16 19.58 31.83
C PHE A 172 23.75 18.13 31.59
N ALA A 173 22.45 17.87 31.66
CA ALA A 173 21.87 16.60 31.23
C ALA A 173 21.04 16.86 29.97
N ASN A 174 21.53 16.38 28.82
CA ASN A 174 20.80 16.47 27.56
C ASN A 174 20.40 15.06 27.11
N SER A 175 19.11 14.80 26.95
CA SER A 175 18.64 13.53 26.39
C SER A 175 18.60 13.65 24.87
N ILE A 176 19.57 13.04 24.18
CA ILE A 176 19.51 12.92 22.72
C ILE A 176 18.60 11.71 22.41
N PRO A 177 17.42 11.90 21.80
CA PRO A 177 16.52 10.79 21.50
C PRO A 177 17.13 9.92 20.41
N ALA A 178 17.49 8.68 20.76
CA ALA A 178 17.91 7.66 19.82
C ALA A 178 16.67 6.96 19.25
N ASP A 179 16.08 7.57 18.24
CA ASP A 179 15.37 6.99 17.10
C ASP A 179 14.28 5.92 17.29
N GLU A 180 13.68 5.71 18.48
CA GLU A 180 12.24 5.36 18.65
C GLU A 180 11.87 4.98 20.10
N VAL A 181 12.73 4.33 20.88
CA VAL A 181 12.45 4.03 22.30
C VAL A 181 13.77 3.88 23.07
N GLY A 182 14.10 4.86 23.92
CA GLY A 182 15.28 4.83 24.80
C GLY A 182 16.40 5.74 24.33
N GLY A 183 16.51 6.93 24.94
CA GLY A 183 17.69 7.77 24.83
C GLY A 183 18.87 7.17 25.60
N ILE A 184 20.09 7.45 25.13
CA ILE A 184 21.31 7.21 25.90
C ILE A 184 21.50 8.41 26.83
N TRP A 185 21.63 8.16 28.12
CA TRP A 185 21.97 9.20 29.09
C TRP A 185 23.44 9.59 28.92
N GLN A 186 23.70 10.82 28.47
CA GLN A 186 25.00 11.45 28.61
C GLN A 186 24.91 12.52 29.69
N ILE A 187 25.55 12.26 30.81
CA ILE A 187 25.72 13.23 31.90
C ILE A 187 27.08 13.89 31.68
N PHE A 188 27.09 15.19 31.40
CA PHE A 188 28.31 15.98 31.38
C PHE A 188 28.40 16.75 32.70
N MET A 189 29.43 16.46 33.49
CA MET A 189 29.81 17.29 34.63
C MET A 189 30.98 18.19 34.20
N LEU A 190 30.76 19.50 34.17
CA LEU A 190 31.82 20.48 33.98
C LEU A 190 32.13 21.10 35.34
N LYS A 191 33.41 21.01 35.74
CA LYS A 191 33.92 21.68 36.94
C LYS A 191 34.44 23.04 36.50
N THR A 192 33.90 24.12 37.07
CA THR A 192 34.41 25.47 36.86
C THR A 192 35.77 25.61 37.55
N GLU A 193 36.83 25.81 36.76
CA GLU A 193 38.17 26.14 37.26
C GLU A 193 38.21 27.64 37.62
N GLU A 194 37.77 28.00 38.84
CA GLU A 194 37.93 29.38 39.32
C GLU A 194 38.64 29.52 40.68
N GLU A 195 39.28 28.46 41.19
CA GLU A 195 40.15 28.57 42.39
C GLU A 195 41.52 27.90 42.18
N LEU A 196 42.33 28.44 41.28
CA LEU A 196 43.80 28.27 41.27
C LEU A 196 44.46 29.63 40.95
N GLN A 197 44.36 30.57 41.90
CA GLN A 197 45.31 31.67 42.06
C GLN A 197 45.99 31.55 43.42
#